data_AF-A0A419E190-F1
#
_entry.id   AF-A0A419E190-F1
#
_cell.length_a   1.000
_cell.length_b   1.000
_cell.length_c   1.000
_cell.angle_alpha   90.00
_cell.angle_beta   90.00
_cell.angle_gamma   90.00
#
_symmetry.space_group_name_H-M   'P 1'
#
loop_
_entity.id
_entity.type
_entity.pdbx_description
1 polymer ?
#
loop_
_entity_poly.entity_id
_entity_poly.type
_entity_poly.pdbx_seq_one_letter_code
_entity_poly.pdbx_strand_id
1 'polypeptide(L)'
;MKITSMNLHVVRNWLLQGDFSSILEIAHRQKRILSLLTALTYDPDAQVSDRAIEATGLAAEHIARHDPEFVRNYILRLFWLANEESGGVCWRAPELIEKIIMACPQFNYFHPMLTSLVDSEVFPSSK
;
A
#
# COMPACT_ATOMS: atom_id res chain seq x y z
N MET A 1 -15.40 0.50 24.80
CA MET A 1 -14.69 0.23 23.53
C MET A 1 -13.46 1.13 23.51
N LYS A 2 -12.25 0.60 23.77
CA LYS A 2 -11.04 1.44 23.75
C LYS A 2 -10.79 1.84 22.29
N ILE A 3 -10.82 3.14 22.02
CA ILE A 3 -10.35 3.67 20.73
C ILE A 3 -8.84 3.46 20.75
N THR A 4 -8.37 2.33 20.24
CA THR A 4 -6.93 2.10 20.05
C THR A 4 -6.44 3.17 19.09
N SER A 5 -5.55 4.05 19.54
CA SER A 5 -4.90 5.03 18.67
C SER A 5 -4.05 4.26 17.66
N MET A 6 -4.42 4.35 16.38
CA MET A 6 -3.70 3.68 15.30
C MET A 6 -2.31 4.33 15.16
N ASN A 7 -1.27 3.55 15.45
CA ASN A 7 0.12 3.92 15.25
C ASN A 7 0.88 2.76 14.60
N LEU A 8 2.10 3.03 14.15
CA LEU A 8 2.92 2.08 13.40
C LEU A 8 3.14 0.75 14.16
N HIS A 9 3.39 0.81 15.46
CA HIS A 9 3.66 -0.37 16.30
C HIS A 9 2.42 -1.27 16.44
N VAL A 10 1.23 -0.69 16.57
CA VAL A 10 -0.02 -1.46 16.61
C VAL A 10 -0.26 -2.18 15.29
N VAL A 11 -0.12 -1.48 14.16
CA VAL A 11 -0.32 -2.07 12.83
C VAL A 11 0.71 -3.16 12.56
N ARG A 12 1.98 -2.94 12.94
CA ARG A 12 3.04 -3.95 12.88
C ARG A 12 2.66 -5.23 13.62
N ASN A 13 2.15 -5.12 14.84
CA ASN A 13 1.73 -6.28 15.62
C ASN A 13 0.56 -7.03 14.98
N TRP A 14 -0.42 -6.33 14.39
CA TRP A 14 -1.47 -7.00 13.63
C TRP A 14 -0.91 -7.76 12.43
N LEU A 15 0.03 -7.16 11.69
CA LEU A 15 0.70 -7.85 10.58
C LEU A 15 1.47 -9.08 11.06
N LEU A 16 2.21 -9.01 12.17
CA LEU A 16 2.90 -10.17 12.75
C LEU A 16 1.95 -11.31 13.11
N GLN A 17 0.78 -10.99 13.65
CA GLN A 17 -0.24 -11.98 14.02
C GLN A 17 -1.12 -12.43 12.85
N GLY A 18 -0.99 -11.81 11.67
CA GLY A 18 -1.87 -12.07 10.52
C GLY A 18 -3.31 -11.56 10.73
N ASP A 19 -3.50 -10.60 11.64
CA ASP A 19 -4.79 -10.01 11.97
C ASP A 19 -5.18 -8.93 10.95
N PHE A 20 -5.51 -9.36 9.74
CA PHE A 20 -6.02 -8.48 8.69
C PHE A 20 -7.40 -7.91 9.03
N SER A 21 -8.17 -8.58 9.90
CA SER A 21 -9.50 -8.12 10.31
C SER A 21 -9.42 -6.78 11.04
N SER A 22 -8.49 -6.64 11.99
CA SER A 22 -8.25 -5.37 12.69
C SER A 22 -7.78 -4.25 11.74
N ILE A 23 -6.98 -4.58 10.72
CA ILE A 23 -6.53 -3.61 9.70
C ILE A 23 -7.74 -3.10 8.90
N LEU A 24 -8.62 -4.00 8.47
CA LEU A 24 -9.81 -3.65 7.69
C LEU A 24 -10.83 -2.85 8.51
N GLU A 25 -11.03 -3.18 9.79
CA GLU A 25 -11.90 -2.41 10.68
C GLU A 25 -11.45 -0.95 10.77
N ILE A 26 -10.13 -0.73 10.87
CA ILE A 26 -9.57 0.62 10.94
C ILE A 26 -9.58 1.31 9.57
N ALA A 27 -9.38 0.59 8.46
CA ALA A 27 -9.42 1.16 7.11
C ALA A 27 -10.75 1.88 6.82
N HIS A 28 -11.86 1.38 7.39
CA HIS A 28 -13.17 2.04 7.29
C HIS A 28 -13.19 3.45 7.92
N ARG A 29 -12.40 3.68 8.97
CA ARG A 29 -12.43 4.90 9.78
C ARG A 29 -11.26 5.83 9.51
N GLN A 30 -10.11 5.28 9.17
CA GLN A 30 -8.83 6.00 9.11
C GLN A 30 -8.01 5.56 7.89
N LYS A 31 -8.22 6.26 6.78
CA LYS A 31 -7.55 5.99 5.51
C LYS A 31 -6.01 6.15 5.56
N ARG A 32 -5.49 6.79 6.61
CA ARG A 32 -4.05 6.86 6.94
C ARG A 32 -3.42 5.48 7.10
N ILE A 33 -4.21 4.42 7.32
CA ILE A 33 -3.70 3.04 7.36
C ILE A 33 -2.83 2.69 6.15
N LEU A 34 -3.19 3.17 4.94
CA LEU A 34 -2.40 2.90 3.73
C LEU A 34 -0.98 3.47 3.84
N SER A 35 -0.82 4.67 4.41
CA SER A 35 0.52 5.25 4.64
C SER A 35 1.32 4.50 5.70
N LEU A 36 0.66 3.93 6.72
CA LEU A 36 1.36 3.10 7.72
C LEU A 36 1.79 1.76 7.12
N LEU A 37 0.95 1.16 6.27
CA LEU A 37 1.30 -0.06 5.54
C LEU A 37 2.48 0.20 4.58
N THR A 38 2.51 1.33 3.86
CA THR A 38 3.69 1.74 3.06
C THR A 38 4.95 1.82 3.91
N ALA A 39 4.87 2.40 5.11
CA ALA A 39 6.05 2.46 5.97
C ALA A 39 6.51 1.06 6.42
N LEU A 40 5.56 0.14 6.66
CA LEU A 40 5.84 -1.22 7.11
C LEU A 40 6.36 -2.15 6.01
N THR A 41 6.31 -1.75 4.73
CA THR A 41 7.02 -2.48 3.66
C THR A 41 8.55 -2.38 3.80
N TYR A 42 9.05 -1.52 4.69
CA TYR A 42 10.48 -1.40 5.02
C TYR A 42 10.83 -2.06 6.36
N ASP A 43 9.89 -2.81 6.97
CA ASP A 43 10.18 -3.51 8.21
C ASP A 43 11.30 -4.55 7.99
N PRO A 44 12.27 -4.68 8.91
CA PRO A 44 13.33 -5.68 8.79
C PRO A 44 12.79 -7.12 8.89
N ASP A 45 11.60 -7.31 9.44
CA ASP A 45 10.91 -8.59 9.43
C ASP A 45 10.20 -8.79 8.08
N ALA A 46 10.71 -9.73 7.28
CA ALA A 46 10.16 -10.04 5.96
C ALA A 46 8.67 -10.42 6.02
N GLN A 47 8.24 -11.12 7.07
CA GLN A 47 6.83 -11.49 7.22
C GLN A 47 5.95 -10.25 7.43
N VAL A 48 6.44 -9.24 8.15
CA VAL A 48 5.72 -7.96 8.29
C VAL A 48 5.70 -7.22 6.96
N SER A 49 6.83 -7.12 6.29
CA SER A 49 6.95 -6.40 5.02
C SER A 49 6.02 -6.98 3.93
N ASP A 50 6.05 -8.30 3.75
CA ASP A 50 5.21 -8.98 2.76
C ASP A 50 3.72 -8.82 3.10
N ARG A 51 3.36 -8.99 4.38
CA ARG A 51 1.97 -8.80 4.82
C ARG A 51 1.52 -7.35 4.72
N ALA A 52 2.41 -6.37 4.84
CA ALA A 52 2.07 -4.96 4.65
C ALA A 52 1.64 -4.68 3.20
N ILE A 53 2.29 -5.33 2.23
CA ILE A 53 1.90 -5.26 0.82
C ILE A 53 0.53 -5.90 0.65
N GLU A 54 0.33 -7.14 1.11
CA GLU A 54 -0.96 -7.83 1.01
C GLU A 54 -2.10 -7.03 1.66
N ALA A 55 -1.87 -6.52 2.87
CA ALA A 55 -2.82 -5.69 3.58
C ALA A 55 -3.16 -4.38 2.85
N THR A 56 -2.23 -3.83 2.05
CA THR A 56 -2.48 -2.62 1.28
C THR A 56 -3.56 -2.86 0.24
N GLY A 57 -3.53 -3.97 -0.49
CA GLY A 57 -4.58 -4.32 -1.45
C GLY A 57 -5.95 -4.47 -0.79
N LEU A 58 -6.01 -5.25 0.30
CA LEU A 58 -7.24 -5.48 1.06
C LEU A 58 -7.82 -4.17 1.63
N ALA A 59 -6.98 -3.33 2.23
CA ALA A 59 -7.40 -2.04 2.76
C ALA A 59 -7.84 -1.08 1.64
N ALA A 60 -7.15 -1.07 0.50
CA ALA A 60 -7.51 -0.26 -0.64
C ALA A 60 -8.86 -0.66 -1.23
N GLU A 61 -9.12 -1.96 -1.43
CA GLU A 61 -10.43 -2.46 -1.87
C GLU A 61 -11.54 -2.03 -0.90
N HIS A 62 -11.30 -2.18 0.41
CA HIS A 62 -12.26 -1.78 1.42
C HIS A 62 -12.57 -0.27 1.37
N ILE A 63 -11.55 0.58 1.21
CA ILE A 63 -11.70 2.03 1.11
C ILE A 63 -12.38 2.41 -0.21
N ALA A 64 -11.99 1.79 -1.34
CA ALA A 64 -12.49 2.12 -2.67
C ALA A 64 -13.99 1.86 -2.84
N ARG A 65 -14.57 0.94 -2.07
CA ARG A 65 -16.02 0.73 -2.03
C ARG A 65 -16.82 1.95 -1.57
N HIS A 66 -16.18 2.88 -0.84
CA HIS A 66 -16.83 4.05 -0.27
C HIS A 66 -16.21 5.37 -0.78
N ASP A 67 -14.91 5.37 -1.07
CA ASP A 67 -14.17 6.52 -1.58
C ASP A 67 -13.09 6.06 -2.58
N PRO A 68 -13.48 5.75 -3.83
CA PRO A 68 -12.54 5.33 -4.87
C PRO A 68 -11.55 6.44 -5.26
N GLU A 69 -11.96 7.71 -5.17
CA GLU A 69 -11.08 8.85 -5.48
C GLU A 69 -9.91 8.95 -4.51
N PHE A 70 -10.12 8.64 -3.23
CA PHE A 70 -9.02 8.57 -2.27
C PHE A 70 -7.98 7.53 -2.68
N VAL A 71 -8.42 6.32 -3.07
CA VAL A 71 -7.51 5.24 -3.49
C VAL A 71 -6.80 5.60 -4.79
N ARG A 72 -7.51 6.18 -5.75
CA ARG A 72 -6.93 6.72 -6.99
C ARG A 72 -5.82 7.73 -6.70
N ASN A 73 -6.07 8.69 -5.81
CA ASN A 73 -5.07 9.69 -5.43
C ASN A 73 -3.90 9.07 -4.67
N TYR A 74 -4.14 8.02 -3.90
CA TYR A 74 -3.07 7.28 -3.24
C TYR A 74 -2.18 6.50 -4.22
N ILE A 75 -2.73 5.89 -5.28
CA ILE A 75 -1.96 5.29 -6.38
C ILE A 75 -1.08 6.36 -7.06
N LEU A 76 -1.65 7.52 -7.41
CA LEU A 76 -0.89 8.63 -8.00
C LEU A 76 0.24 9.11 -7.09
N ARG A 77 0.02 9.14 -5.78
CA ARG A 77 1.05 9.45 -4.80
C ARG A 77 2.17 8.39 -4.80
N LEU A 78 1.85 7.10 -4.91
CA LEU A 78 2.87 6.04 -4.99
C LEU A 78 3.73 6.20 -6.25
N PHE A 79 3.13 6.52 -7.40
CA PHE A 79 3.88 6.86 -8.61
C PHE A 79 4.82 8.05 -8.40
N TRP A 80 4.35 9.09 -7.71
CA TRP A 80 5.19 10.24 -7.39
C TRP A 80 6.35 9.88 -6.43
N LEU A 81 6.08 9.08 -5.40
CA LEU A 81 7.11 8.60 -4.47
C LEU A 81 8.11 7.63 -5.12
N ALA A 82 7.71 6.92 -6.18
CA ALA A 82 8.60 6.06 -6.94
C ALA A 82 9.60 6.86 -7.79
N ASN A 83 9.37 8.16 -7.99
CA ASN A 83 10.23 9.02 -8.80
C ASN A 83 11.40 9.59 -7.96
N GLU A 84 12.60 9.65 -8.53
CA GLU A 84 13.82 10.16 -7.89
C GLU A 84 13.72 11.64 -7.48
N GLU A 85 12.91 12.42 -8.19
CA GLU A 85 12.66 13.85 -7.91
C GLU A 85 12.01 14.09 -6.53
N SER A 86 11.45 13.06 -5.90
CA SER A 86 10.80 13.13 -4.59
C SER A 86 11.77 13.25 -3.41
N GLY A 87 13.09 13.09 -3.64
CA GLY A 87 14.11 13.10 -2.59
C GLY A 87 14.24 11.80 -1.81
N GLY A 88 13.46 10.76 -2.16
CA GLY A 88 13.57 9.40 -1.64
C GLY A 88 12.68 8.42 -2.40
N VAL A 89 13.30 7.53 -3.19
CA VAL A 89 12.58 6.54 -4.01
C VAL A 89 11.88 5.52 -3.12
N CYS A 90 10.55 5.43 -3.25
CA CYS A 90 9.78 4.36 -2.66
C CYS A 90 9.95 3.07 -3.48
N TRP A 91 11.00 2.31 -3.16
CA TRP A 91 11.34 1.03 -3.81
C TRP A 91 10.19 0.00 -3.85
N ARG A 92 9.24 0.08 -2.92
CA ARG A 92 8.09 -0.85 -2.84
C ARG A 92 6.84 -0.33 -3.54
N ALA A 93 6.90 0.86 -4.16
CA ALA A 93 5.76 1.46 -4.83
C ALA A 93 5.19 0.59 -5.97
N PRO A 94 5.98 -0.05 -6.85
CA PRO A 94 5.43 -0.92 -7.89
C PRO A 94 4.57 -2.05 -7.32
N GLU A 95 5.06 -2.76 -6.30
CA GLU A 95 4.33 -3.87 -5.66
C GLU A 95 3.07 -3.39 -4.95
N LEU A 96 3.10 -2.23 -4.30
CA LEU A 96 1.93 -1.63 -3.68
C LEU A 96 0.88 -1.25 -4.74
N ILE A 97 1.29 -0.62 -5.84
CA ILE A 97 0.40 -0.24 -6.94
C ILE A 97 -0.21 -1.49 -7.58
N GLU A 98 0.61 -2.49 -7.89
CA GLU A 98 0.16 -3.77 -8.45
C GLU A 98 -0.89 -4.41 -7.56
N LYS A 99 -0.59 -4.52 -6.25
CA LYS A 99 -1.51 -5.14 -5.28
C LYS A 99 -2.84 -4.40 -5.18
N ILE A 100 -2.83 -3.08 -5.27
CA ILE A 100 -4.06 -2.27 -5.29
C ILE A 100 -4.83 -2.51 -6.59
N ILE A 101 -4.19 -2.51 -7.75
CA ILE A 101 -4.84 -2.74 -9.05
C ILE A 101 -5.48 -4.14 -9.09
N MET A 102 -4.77 -5.17 -8.61
CA MET A 102 -5.30 -6.54 -8.50
C MET A 102 -6.55 -6.60 -7.62
N ALA A 103 -6.56 -5.88 -6.50
CA ALA A 103 -7.69 -5.85 -5.57
C ALA A 103 -8.83 -4.92 -6.03
N CYS A 104 -8.53 -3.94 -6.89
CA CYS A 104 -9.46 -2.93 -7.35
C CYS A 104 -9.43 -2.82 -8.89
N PRO A 105 -10.11 -3.73 -9.62
CA PRO A 105 -10.06 -3.77 -11.08
C PRO A 105 -10.50 -2.47 -11.79
N GLN A 106 -11.27 -1.61 -11.11
CA GLN A 106 -11.62 -0.29 -11.61
C GLN A 106 -10.39 0.60 -11.89
N PHE A 107 -9.23 0.28 -11.31
CA PHE A 107 -7.97 1.00 -11.49
C PHE A 107 -7.03 0.37 -12.53
N ASN A 108 -7.49 -0.64 -13.29
CA ASN A 108 -6.69 -1.31 -14.32
C ASN A 108 -6.10 -0.36 -15.40
N TYR A 109 -6.69 0.81 -15.59
CA TYR A 109 -6.15 1.82 -16.51
C TYR A 109 -4.78 2.39 -16.07
N PHE A 110 -4.32 2.15 -14.83
CA PHE A 110 -2.96 2.47 -14.39
C PHE A 110 -1.92 1.43 -14.81
N HIS A 111 -2.32 0.25 -15.29
CA HIS A 111 -1.39 -0.84 -15.61
C HIS A 111 -0.30 -0.43 -16.62
N PRO A 112 -0.58 0.32 -17.72
CA PRO A 112 0.47 0.80 -18.62
C PRO A 112 1.50 1.71 -17.92
N MET A 113 1.06 2.54 -16.97
CA MET A 113 1.95 3.40 -16.20
C MET A 113 2.80 2.59 -15.21
N LEU A 114 2.23 1.53 -14.62
CA LEU A 114 2.95 0.58 -13.78
C LEU A 114 4.01 -0.18 -14.58
N THR A 115 3.68 -0.70 -15.78
CA THR A 115 4.65 -1.36 -16.66
C THR A 115 5.82 -0.43 -16.98
N SER A 116 5.52 0.82 -17.40
CA SER A 116 6.56 1.82 -17.67
C SER A 116 7.43 2.14 -16.45
N LEU A 117 6.88 2.08 -15.23
CA LEU A 117 7.63 2.31 -14.00
C LEU A 117 8.59 1.14 -13.74
N VAL A 118 8.13 -0.10 -13.89
CA VAL A 118 8.92 -1.33 -13.67
C VAL A 118 10.01 -1.50 -14.73
N ASP A 119 9.82 -1.00 -15.94
CA ASP A 119 10.82 -1.06 -17.01
C ASP A 119 11.86 0.08 -16.93
N SER A 120 11.68 1.03 -16.01
CA SER A 120 12.61 2.15 -15.85
C SER A 120 13.94 1.72 -15.22
N GLU A 121 15.03 2.46 -15.50
CA GLU A 121 16.36 2.19 -14.92
C GLU A 121 16.37 2.26 -13.37
N VAL A 122 15.35 2.91 -12.78
CA VAL A 122 15.16 3.03 -11.34
C VAL A 122 14.78 1.68 -10.73
N PHE A 123 13.94 0.89 -11.39
CA PHE A 123 13.46 -0.39 -10.88
C PHE A 123 13.98 -1.48 -11.82
N PRO A 124 15.12 -2.14 -11.52
CA PRO A 124 15.63 -3.17 -12.41
C PRO A 124 14.57 -4.27 -12.55
N SER A 125 14.23 -4.60 -13.80
CA SER A 125 13.26 -5.65 -14.12
C SER A 125 13.62 -6.90 -13.31
N SER A 126 12.64 -7.39 -12.54
CA SER A 126 12.81 -8.64 -11.81
C SER A 126 13.01 -9.75 -12.85
N LYS A 127 14.26 -10.22 -13.00
CA LYS A 127 14.59 -11.38 -13.83
C LYS A 127 14.00 -12.65 -13.23
#